data_AF-A0A957Z0L2-F1
#
_entry.id   AF-A0A957Z0L2-F1
#
_cell.length_a   1.000
_cell.length_b   1.000
_cell.length_c   1.000
_cell.angle_alpha   90.00
_cell.angle_beta   90.00
_cell.angle_gamma   90.00
#
_symmetry.space_group_name_H-M   'P 1'
#
loop_
_entity.id
_entity.type
_entity.pdbx_description
1 polymer ?
#
loop_
_entity_poly.entity_id
_entity_poly.type
_entity_poly.pdbx_seq_one_letter_code
_entity_poly.pdbx_strand_id
1 'polypeptide(L)'
;DAYLKPFGAPDYFDDAGGDHHLFAAVLGPDGEMLHNHKIRYWSDGINQLGNPDYAGFVERETKEKSGWINIPLGPGSSYVPERGESGPWCWAPEGASDVICGGGLPAKNHVSTFAVWQAVRREDLVGGDAGDVGQPVTPVTPTQPTQPTEPTQPLEPDKPPIATPPSVVRRISPWAEKFNLTIRGLDERPDAPSGDVVYVVKDVFTTHNGSWEPDDSLGSIPQWARNSYLKPMSSPDYFDDAGGDHHLFAAVIGLDGQLIGGKEIAYWSDGFSKIDAPNYTGFVFRTTKDKSGWINIPVGPGSSFVPERGESGPWCWAPLGAAEVICGGGLPAKNHISTFVVWQAVPREEVETSVPESTENLGEHTIFLPFVTGGGPSRSRDVLTQPASAPEADGQPTPVSAADDASVASSDAPLIDLAGLNALRTAAWNRTGLDYSVDSSLAAYARYHNLGMPVTQEFEVGGYIVQGFQSGI
;
A
#
# COMPACT_ATOMS: atom_id res chain seq x y z
N ASP A 1 -6.25 1.43 8.13
CA ASP A 1 -7.17 1.35 6.97
C ASP A 1 -8.09 2.56 6.85
N ALA A 2 -8.67 3.09 7.94
CA ALA A 2 -9.57 4.25 7.82
C ALA A 2 -8.90 5.57 7.35
N TYR A 3 -7.58 5.72 7.52
CA TYR A 3 -6.91 7.04 7.44
C TYR A 3 -5.62 7.10 6.61
N LEU A 4 -4.96 5.97 6.39
CA LEU A 4 -3.76 5.86 5.58
C LEU A 4 -4.15 5.19 4.29
N LYS A 5 -4.26 6.01 3.25
CA LYS A 5 -4.60 5.59 1.90
C LYS A 5 -3.33 5.07 1.22
N PRO A 6 -3.44 4.19 0.21
CA PRO A 6 -2.28 3.67 -0.48
C PRO A 6 -1.54 4.78 -1.24
N PHE A 7 -0.22 4.61 -1.41
CA PHE A 7 0.62 5.52 -2.20
C PHE A 7 0.01 5.77 -3.58
N GLY A 8 -0.17 7.03 -3.95
CA GLY A 8 -0.75 7.41 -5.24
C GLY A 8 -2.27 7.53 -5.26
N ALA A 9 -2.99 7.17 -4.19
CA ALA A 9 -4.37 7.60 -4.03
C ALA A 9 -4.46 9.14 -4.11
N PRO A 10 -5.54 9.72 -4.66
CA PRO A 10 -5.71 11.16 -4.73
C PRO A 10 -5.60 11.83 -3.35
N ASP A 11 -5.98 11.11 -2.30
CA ASP A 11 -5.90 11.46 -0.88
C ASP A 11 -4.74 10.79 -0.13
N TYR A 12 -3.72 10.32 -0.86
CA TYR A 12 -2.57 9.66 -0.28
C TYR A 12 -1.80 10.58 0.67
N PHE A 13 -1.57 10.08 1.89
CA PHE A 13 -0.71 10.76 2.84
C PHE A 13 0.79 10.48 2.56
N ASP A 14 1.36 11.29 1.68
CA ASP A 14 2.75 11.21 1.20
C ASP A 14 3.83 11.41 2.27
N ASP A 15 3.50 12.04 3.38
CA ASP A 15 4.44 12.25 4.49
C ASP A 15 4.28 11.24 5.62
N ALA A 16 3.44 10.22 5.48
CA ALA A 16 3.18 9.22 6.53
C ALA A 16 4.45 8.49 7.02
N GLY A 17 5.52 8.49 6.21
CA GLY A 17 6.82 7.89 6.52
C GLY A 17 7.80 8.81 7.26
N GLY A 18 7.43 10.06 7.56
CA GLY A 18 8.28 10.97 8.32
C GLY A 18 8.57 10.43 9.72
N ASP A 19 9.85 10.27 10.07
CA ASP A 19 10.30 9.55 11.27
C ASP A 19 10.55 10.47 12.47
N HIS A 20 9.69 11.48 12.71
CA HIS A 20 9.71 12.41 13.86
C HIS A 20 8.75 13.59 13.59
N HIS A 21 7.47 13.32 13.39
CA HIS A 21 6.49 14.32 12.98
C HIS A 21 5.26 14.34 13.87
N LEU A 22 4.61 15.51 13.93
CA LEU A 22 3.21 15.58 14.32
C LEU A 22 2.37 15.59 13.07
N PHE A 23 1.41 14.70 13.02
CA PHE A 23 0.47 14.57 11.92
C PHE A 23 -0.92 14.92 12.39
N ALA A 24 -1.64 15.68 11.57
CA ALA A 24 -3.01 16.05 11.85
C ALA A 24 -3.89 15.91 10.60
N ALA A 25 -5.11 15.46 10.80
CA ALA A 25 -6.18 15.46 9.82
C ALA A 25 -7.50 15.86 10.48
N VAL A 26 -8.43 16.35 9.67
CA VAL A 26 -9.78 16.69 10.13
C VAL A 26 -10.77 16.03 9.20
N LEU A 27 -11.76 15.36 9.75
CA LEU A 27 -12.89 14.81 9.03
C LEU A 27 -14.04 15.81 9.10
N GLY A 28 -14.74 16.07 8.00
CA GLY A 28 -16.00 16.78 7.96
C GLY A 28 -17.12 15.96 8.62
N PRO A 29 -18.29 16.54 8.93
CA PRO A 29 -19.40 15.82 9.59
C PRO A 29 -19.91 14.56 8.87
N ASP A 30 -19.57 14.41 7.59
CA ASP A 30 -19.81 13.26 6.72
C ASP A 30 -18.75 12.15 6.83
N GLY A 31 -17.66 12.39 7.57
CA GLY A 31 -16.53 11.48 7.74
C GLY A 31 -15.46 11.60 6.66
N GLU A 32 -15.59 12.55 5.73
CA GLU A 32 -14.60 12.80 4.67
C GLU A 32 -13.50 13.74 5.14
N MET A 33 -12.29 13.60 4.59
CA MET A 33 -11.17 14.48 4.96
C MET A 33 -11.42 15.93 4.52
N LEU A 34 -11.13 16.89 5.41
CA LEU A 34 -11.11 18.30 5.10
C LEU A 34 -9.73 18.70 4.58
N HIS A 35 -9.74 19.24 3.37
CA HIS A 35 -8.57 19.72 2.65
C HIS A 35 -8.39 21.22 2.84
N ASN A 36 -7.15 21.70 2.77
CA ASN A 36 -6.79 23.11 2.99
C ASN A 36 -7.29 23.68 4.33
N HIS A 37 -7.50 22.81 5.32
CA HIS A 37 -8.01 23.20 6.63
C HIS A 37 -6.85 23.60 7.53
N LYS A 38 -6.93 24.79 8.13
CA LYS A 38 -5.82 25.33 8.93
C LYS A 38 -5.62 24.53 10.22
N ILE A 39 -4.40 24.05 10.41
CA ILE A 39 -3.87 23.48 11.64
C ILE A 39 -2.85 24.46 12.21
N ARG A 40 -3.04 24.79 13.49
CA ARG A 40 -2.12 25.64 14.25
C ARG A 40 -1.28 24.78 15.17
N TYR A 41 0.01 25.09 15.27
CA TYR A 41 0.92 24.42 16.19
C TYR A 41 1.91 25.39 16.84
N TRP A 42 2.32 25.08 18.07
CA TRP A 42 3.22 25.91 18.89
C TRP A 42 3.85 25.10 20.01
N SER A 43 4.95 25.62 20.58
CA SER A 43 5.72 24.96 21.63
C SER A 43 5.71 25.67 22.99
N ASP A 44 5.12 26.87 23.08
CA ASP A 44 5.22 27.73 24.27
C ASP A 44 4.10 27.49 25.30
N GLY A 45 3.46 26.31 25.22
CA GLY A 45 2.44 25.83 26.16
C GLY A 45 1.00 26.22 25.81
N ILE A 46 0.04 25.42 26.27
CA ILE A 46 -1.38 25.55 25.92
C ILE A 46 -2.00 26.91 26.27
N ASN A 47 -1.47 27.59 27.30
CA ASN A 47 -1.99 28.87 27.79
C ASN A 47 -1.92 29.99 26.74
N GLN A 48 -1.09 29.87 25.71
CA GLN A 48 -1.00 30.87 24.64
C GLN A 48 -2.21 30.87 23.69
N LEU A 49 -3.01 29.80 23.66
CA LEU A 49 -4.15 29.66 22.73
C LEU A 49 -5.18 30.80 22.84
N GLY A 50 -5.34 31.37 24.04
CA GLY A 50 -6.25 32.50 24.29
C GLY A 50 -5.61 33.89 24.23
N ASN A 51 -4.32 33.99 23.90
CA ASN A 51 -3.60 35.26 23.86
C ASN A 51 -3.68 35.86 22.45
N PRO A 52 -4.42 36.98 22.25
CA PRO A 52 -4.60 37.57 20.92
C PRO A 52 -3.33 38.18 20.34
N ASP A 53 -2.36 38.54 21.19
CA ASP A 53 -1.10 39.17 20.78
C ASP A 53 0.03 38.14 20.59
N TYR A 54 -0.23 36.85 20.83
CA TYR A 54 0.79 35.82 20.69
C TYR A 54 1.08 35.54 19.21
N ALA A 55 2.25 35.98 18.77
CA ALA A 55 2.72 35.84 17.40
C ALA A 55 3.50 34.53 17.15
N GLY A 56 3.66 33.67 18.16
CA GLY A 56 4.46 32.43 18.07
C GLY A 56 3.68 31.23 17.51
N PHE A 57 2.46 31.43 17.03
CA PHE A 57 1.74 30.40 16.31
C PHE A 57 2.33 30.19 14.94
N VAL A 58 2.46 28.93 14.55
CA VAL A 58 2.69 28.57 13.17
C VAL A 58 1.42 27.91 12.64
N GLU A 59 0.94 28.42 11.52
CA GLU A 59 -0.24 27.91 10.84
C GLU A 59 0.19 27.24 9.55
N ARG A 60 -0.45 26.12 9.28
CA ARG A 60 -0.31 25.39 8.03
C ARG A 60 -1.61 24.68 7.73
N GLU A 61 -1.91 24.51 6.47
CA GLU A 61 -3.15 23.88 6.03
C GLU A 61 -2.95 22.38 5.82
N THR A 62 -3.98 21.59 6.11
CA THR A 62 -4.04 20.19 5.65
C THR A 62 -3.88 20.20 4.15
N LYS A 63 -3.10 19.26 3.62
CA LYS A 63 -2.79 19.28 2.20
C LYS A 63 -4.06 19.09 1.39
N GLU A 64 -4.19 19.88 0.33
CA GLU A 64 -5.24 19.73 -0.68
C GLU A 64 -5.36 18.28 -1.16
N LYS A 65 -4.20 17.61 -1.26
CA LYS A 65 -4.14 16.22 -1.67
C LYS A 65 -4.64 15.28 -0.56
N SER A 66 -3.92 15.16 0.55
CA SER A 66 -4.14 14.07 1.52
C SER A 66 -5.17 14.35 2.61
N GLY A 67 -5.55 15.61 2.83
CA GLY A 67 -6.29 16.01 4.03
C GLY A 67 -5.46 15.91 5.32
N TRP A 68 -4.17 15.56 5.19
CA TRP A 68 -3.22 15.49 6.29
C TRP A 68 -2.22 16.63 6.21
N ILE A 69 -1.72 17.05 7.37
CA ILE A 69 -0.53 17.87 7.51
C ILE A 69 0.55 17.11 8.27
N ASN A 70 1.81 17.42 7.96
CA ASN A 70 2.99 17.05 8.72
C ASN A 70 3.71 18.28 9.29
N ILE A 71 4.12 18.15 10.55
CA ILE A 71 4.89 19.15 11.28
C ILE A 71 6.19 18.48 11.72
N PRO A 72 7.34 18.86 11.14
CA PRO A 72 8.61 18.23 11.48
C PRO A 72 9.06 18.63 12.89
N LEU A 73 9.51 17.65 13.67
CA LEU A 73 10.04 17.87 15.01
C LEU A 73 11.56 17.94 14.99
N GLY A 74 12.13 19.10 15.36
CA GLY A 74 13.58 19.22 15.51
C GLY A 74 14.11 18.55 16.79
N PRO A 75 15.45 18.45 16.96
CA PRO A 75 16.08 17.89 18.16
C PRO A 75 15.68 18.56 19.48
N GLY A 76 15.27 19.84 19.43
CA GLY A 76 14.71 20.57 20.58
C GLY A 76 13.35 20.07 21.05
N SER A 77 12.74 19.13 20.35
CA SER A 77 11.43 18.53 20.68
C SER A 77 11.55 17.31 21.60
N SER A 78 12.76 16.95 22.05
CA SER A 78 12.96 15.77 22.88
C SER A 78 12.52 16.00 24.33
N TYR A 79 11.88 14.99 24.91
CA TYR A 79 11.46 14.93 26.31
C TYR A 79 11.68 13.52 26.85
N VAL A 80 11.71 13.33 28.16
CA VAL A 80 11.93 12.02 28.80
C VAL A 80 10.66 11.56 29.52
N PRO A 81 9.82 10.69 28.91
CA PRO A 81 8.59 10.22 29.53
C PRO A 81 8.80 9.59 30.91
N GLU A 82 9.93 8.89 31.11
CA GLU A 82 10.29 8.22 32.36
C GLU A 82 10.53 9.21 33.51
N ARG A 83 10.75 10.50 33.20
CA ARG A 83 10.88 11.58 34.18
C ARG A 83 9.58 12.33 34.44
N GLY A 84 8.46 11.89 33.85
CA GLY A 84 7.18 12.60 33.90
C GLY A 84 7.15 13.85 33.02
N GLU A 85 8.10 14.01 32.10
CA GLU A 85 8.07 15.10 31.12
C GLU A 85 7.03 14.79 30.02
N SER A 86 6.46 15.83 29.42
CA SER A 86 5.61 15.73 28.24
C SER A 86 6.27 16.44 27.06
N GLY A 87 5.96 16.01 25.85
CA GLY A 87 6.48 16.67 24.65
C GLY A 87 6.04 18.13 24.59
N PRO A 88 6.90 19.03 24.08
CA PRO A 88 6.68 20.47 24.20
C PRO A 88 5.60 21.00 23.24
N TRP A 89 5.14 20.20 22.28
CA TRP A 89 4.27 20.68 21.21
C TRP A 89 2.79 20.48 21.51
N CYS A 90 2.02 21.52 21.15
CA CYS A 90 0.57 21.48 21.02
C CYS A 90 0.16 21.75 19.57
N TRP A 91 -0.92 21.12 19.12
CA TRP A 91 -1.53 21.40 17.82
C TRP A 91 -3.03 21.11 17.79
N ALA A 92 -3.77 21.86 16.97
CA ALA A 92 -5.21 21.73 16.79
C ALA A 92 -5.67 22.37 15.46
N PRO A 93 -6.82 21.94 14.91
CA PRO A 93 -7.47 22.66 13.82
C PRO A 93 -8.02 24.02 14.24
N GLU A 94 -8.11 24.95 13.30
CA GLU A 94 -8.73 26.26 13.54
C GLU A 94 -10.21 26.09 13.88
N GLY A 95 -10.65 26.70 14.98
CA GLY A 95 -12.02 26.59 15.48
C GLY A 95 -12.31 25.30 16.25
N ALA A 96 -11.32 24.43 16.48
CA ALA A 96 -11.48 23.22 17.28
C ALA A 96 -11.81 23.53 18.74
N SER A 97 -12.70 22.74 19.34
CA SER A 97 -12.95 22.72 20.78
C SER A 97 -11.86 21.99 21.56
N ASP A 98 -11.15 21.06 20.92
CA ASP A 98 -10.16 20.18 21.53
C ASP A 98 -8.76 20.40 20.97
N VAL A 99 -7.76 20.39 21.85
CA VAL A 99 -6.36 20.65 21.56
C VAL A 99 -5.52 19.50 22.08
N ILE A 100 -4.60 18.99 21.27
CA ILE A 100 -3.64 17.96 21.70
C ILE A 100 -2.33 18.64 22.09
N CYS A 101 -1.81 18.25 23.25
CA CYS A 101 -0.52 18.68 23.77
C CYS A 101 0.28 17.48 24.26
N GLY A 102 1.61 17.56 24.21
CA GLY A 102 2.50 16.49 24.66
C GLY A 102 3.28 15.80 23.54
N GLY A 103 3.19 16.30 22.29
CA GLY A 103 3.95 15.76 21.15
C GLY A 103 5.43 16.14 21.20
N GLY A 104 6.30 15.21 20.81
CA GLY A 104 7.75 15.39 20.87
C GLY A 104 8.52 14.08 20.61
N LEU A 105 9.82 14.08 20.91
CA LEU A 105 10.70 12.93 20.71
C LEU A 105 11.05 12.25 22.05
N PRO A 106 10.33 11.18 22.44
CA PRO A 106 10.52 10.53 23.74
C PRO A 106 11.91 9.90 23.80
N ALA A 107 12.76 10.37 24.71
CA ALA A 107 14.15 9.95 24.87
C ALA A 107 14.98 10.00 23.56
N LYS A 108 14.67 10.95 22.67
CA LYS A 108 15.25 11.11 21.32
C LYS A 108 14.91 9.99 20.34
N ASN A 109 13.96 9.12 20.68
CA ASN A 109 13.47 8.14 19.74
C ASN A 109 12.65 8.83 18.64
N HIS A 110 12.76 8.29 17.44
CA HIS A 110 12.07 8.74 16.24
C HIS A 110 10.62 8.27 16.32
N VAL A 111 9.76 9.10 16.90
CA VAL A 111 8.34 8.82 17.09
C VAL A 111 7.53 9.88 16.39
N SER A 112 6.54 9.42 15.61
CA SER A 112 5.55 10.29 14.99
C SER A 112 4.19 10.09 15.63
N THR A 113 3.49 11.19 15.89
CA THR A 113 2.18 11.19 16.55
C THR A 113 1.11 11.62 15.56
N PHE A 114 0.08 10.80 15.38
CA PHE A 114 -1.03 11.06 14.47
C PHE A 114 -2.28 11.43 15.25
N ALA A 115 -2.95 12.49 14.82
CA ALA A 115 -4.21 12.92 15.40
C ALA A 115 -5.24 13.20 14.32
N VAL A 116 -6.47 12.72 14.53
CA VAL A 116 -7.61 12.95 13.63
C VAL A 116 -8.74 13.56 14.45
N TRP A 117 -9.27 14.69 13.98
CA TRP A 117 -10.45 15.32 14.56
C TRP A 117 -11.66 15.08 13.68
N GLN A 118 -12.81 14.84 14.29
CA GLN A 118 -14.08 14.70 13.59
C GLN A 118 -14.89 15.98 13.81
N ALA A 119 -15.14 16.74 12.74
CA ALA A 119 -16.04 17.87 12.77
C ALA A 119 -17.47 17.36 13.01
N VAL A 120 -18.18 18.05 13.87
CA VAL A 120 -19.55 17.75 14.27
C VAL A 120 -20.32 19.07 14.25
N ARG A 121 -21.58 19.05 13.84
CA ARG A 121 -22.34 20.30 13.85
C ARG A 121 -22.53 20.73 15.29
N ARG A 122 -22.47 22.04 15.52
CA ARG A 122 -22.66 22.60 16.86
C ARG A 122 -24.03 22.22 17.45
N GLU A 123 -25.06 22.11 16.62
CA GLU A 123 -26.39 21.62 17.00
C GLU A 123 -26.40 20.13 17.38
N ASP A 124 -25.58 19.29 16.74
CA ASP A 124 -25.46 17.85 17.04
C ASP A 124 -24.71 17.61 18.35
N LEU A 125 -23.79 18.51 18.71
CA LEU A 125 -23.14 18.54 20.03
C LEU A 125 -24.09 19.01 21.14
N VAL A 126 -25.10 19.82 20.77
CA VAL A 126 -26.08 20.40 21.68
C VAL A 126 -27.42 19.68 21.50
N GLY A 127 -27.41 18.36 21.67
CA GLY A 127 -28.61 17.56 21.93
C GLY A 127 -29.21 17.81 23.32
N GLY A 128 -29.23 19.07 23.77
CA GLY A 128 -29.71 19.52 25.07
C GLY A 128 -29.63 21.05 25.19
N ASP A 129 -30.75 21.71 24.90
CA ASP A 129 -31.08 23.12 25.20
C ASP A 129 -29.99 24.18 24.97
N ALA A 130 -30.03 24.80 23.78
CA ALA A 130 -29.79 26.24 23.64
C ALA A 130 -30.64 26.79 22.49
N GLY A 131 -31.87 27.20 22.82
CA GLY A 131 -32.85 27.75 21.87
C GLY A 131 -32.39 29.05 21.19
N ASP A 132 -32.46 29.01 19.86
CA ASP A 132 -33.32 29.84 19.01
C ASP A 132 -33.42 31.35 19.31
N VAL A 133 -32.81 32.17 18.44
CA VAL A 133 -33.30 33.51 18.13
C VAL A 133 -33.81 33.50 16.69
N GLY A 134 -35.02 32.98 16.52
CA GLY A 134 -35.79 33.08 15.30
C GLY A 134 -36.16 34.53 14.99
N GLN A 135 -36.05 34.90 13.71
CA GLN A 135 -36.78 36.05 13.16
C GLN A 135 -38.18 35.61 12.70
N PRO A 136 -39.18 36.50 12.78
CA PRO A 136 -40.57 36.11 12.95
C PRO A 136 -41.26 35.84 11.61
N VAL A 137 -41.92 34.68 11.51
CA VAL A 137 -42.98 34.45 10.51
C VAL A 137 -44.24 35.19 10.96
N THR A 138 -44.69 36.15 10.14
CA THR A 138 -45.99 36.83 10.29
C THR A 138 -47.16 35.85 10.08
N PRO A 139 -48.23 35.95 10.88
CA PRO A 139 -49.40 35.08 10.77
C PRO A 139 -50.39 35.62 9.74
N VAL A 140 -50.91 34.74 8.88
CA VAL A 140 -52.18 34.98 8.17
C VAL A 140 -53.16 33.84 8.42
N THR A 141 -54.36 34.29 8.77
CA THR A 141 -55.58 33.65 9.30
C THR A 141 -56.38 32.92 8.19
N PRO A 142 -57.30 31.98 8.52
CA PRO A 142 -57.71 30.87 7.67
C PRO A 142 -59.02 31.09 6.91
N THR A 143 -59.23 30.34 5.81
CA THR A 143 -60.51 30.05 5.12
C THR A 143 -60.20 29.01 4.02
N GLN A 144 -60.97 28.01 3.59
CA GLN A 144 -62.26 27.35 3.88
C GLN A 144 -62.23 26.04 3.01
N PRO A 145 -62.98 24.96 3.32
CA PRO A 145 -62.81 23.66 2.66
C PRO A 145 -63.74 23.45 1.45
N THR A 146 -63.20 22.90 0.36
CA THR A 146 -63.82 22.08 -0.73
C THR A 146 -62.72 21.78 -1.77
N GLN A 147 -62.57 20.66 -2.48
CA GLN A 147 -63.45 19.59 -3.00
C GLN A 147 -62.55 18.35 -3.29
N PRO A 148 -63.09 17.13 -3.49
CA PRO A 148 -62.31 15.90 -3.64
C PRO A 148 -61.71 15.77 -5.05
N THR A 149 -60.42 15.48 -5.12
CA THR A 149 -59.74 15.09 -6.36
C THR A 149 -59.57 13.57 -6.42
N GLU A 150 -59.83 13.07 -7.62
CA GLU A 150 -59.80 11.73 -8.20
C GLU A 150 -58.65 10.79 -7.73
N PRO A 151 -58.84 9.45 -7.75
CA PRO A 151 -57.91 8.52 -7.13
C PRO A 151 -56.60 8.41 -7.92
N THR A 152 -55.50 8.77 -7.26
CA THR A 152 -54.15 8.45 -7.73
C THR A 152 -53.89 6.94 -7.58
N GLN A 153 -53.30 6.36 -8.61
CA GLN A 153 -52.92 4.95 -8.70
C GLN A 153 -52.09 4.46 -7.49
N PRO A 154 -52.10 3.16 -7.16
CA PRO A 154 -51.34 2.61 -6.04
C PRO A 154 -49.84 2.82 -6.29
N LEU A 155 -49.17 3.51 -5.36
CA LEU A 155 -47.72 3.48 -5.22
C LEU A 155 -47.30 2.04 -4.92
N GLU A 156 -46.41 1.49 -5.74
CA GLU A 156 -45.67 0.26 -5.41
C GLU A 156 -44.94 0.45 -4.07
N PRO A 157 -44.83 -0.60 -3.24
CA PRO A 157 -44.15 -0.49 -1.96
C PRO A 157 -42.66 -0.21 -2.20
N ASP A 158 -42.16 0.87 -1.57
CA ASP A 158 -40.73 1.18 -1.51
C ASP A 158 -39.95 -0.06 -1.07
N LYS A 159 -39.11 -0.55 -1.99
CA LYS A 159 -38.11 -1.57 -1.71
C LYS A 159 -37.16 -0.97 -0.66
N PRO A 160 -36.93 -1.64 0.50
CA PRO A 160 -36.02 -1.11 1.51
C PRO A 160 -34.63 -0.86 0.92
N PRO A 161 -33.92 0.19 1.37
CA PRO A 161 -32.60 0.52 0.86
C PRO A 161 -31.68 -0.70 1.00
N ILE A 162 -31.09 -1.10 -0.12
CA ILE A 162 -30.08 -2.17 -0.17
C ILE A 162 -28.91 -1.67 0.68
N ALA A 163 -28.71 -2.27 1.85
CA ALA A 163 -27.53 -2.02 2.67
C ALA A 163 -26.30 -2.37 1.83
N THR A 164 -25.38 -1.42 1.67
CA THR A 164 -24.11 -1.65 0.96
C THR A 164 -23.36 -2.79 1.66
N PRO A 165 -23.04 -3.89 0.95
CA PRO A 165 -22.29 -4.99 1.54
C PRO A 165 -20.87 -4.53 1.92
N PRO A 166 -20.28 -5.09 2.99
CA PRO A 166 -18.99 -4.62 3.50
C PRO A 166 -17.84 -4.98 2.55
N SER A 167 -17.09 -3.99 2.09
CA SER A 167 -15.81 -4.19 1.39
C SER A 167 -14.85 -5.04 2.23
N VAL A 168 -14.22 -6.05 1.64
CA VAL A 168 -13.23 -6.89 2.33
C VAL A 168 -12.02 -6.05 2.73
N VAL A 169 -11.87 -5.78 4.02
CA VAL A 169 -10.69 -5.12 4.57
C VAL A 169 -9.51 -6.09 4.53
N ARG A 170 -8.50 -5.79 3.71
CA ARG A 170 -7.31 -6.61 3.53
C ARG A 170 -6.18 -6.20 4.48
N ARG A 171 -5.56 -7.16 5.17
CA ARG A 171 -4.41 -6.93 6.06
C ARG A 171 -3.25 -7.87 5.72
N ILE A 172 -2.13 -7.30 5.31
CA ILE A 172 -0.90 -8.04 4.98
C ILE A 172 0.15 -7.71 6.04
N SER A 173 0.79 -8.72 6.63
CA SER A 173 1.85 -8.48 7.61
C SER A 173 3.11 -7.93 6.93
N PRO A 174 3.91 -7.09 7.61
CA PRO A 174 5.18 -6.61 7.04
C PRO A 174 6.15 -7.74 6.66
N TRP A 175 6.08 -8.88 7.36
CA TRP A 175 6.91 -10.04 7.02
C TRP A 175 6.45 -10.77 5.77
N ALA A 176 5.15 -10.78 5.49
CA ALA A 176 4.64 -11.36 4.26
C ALA A 176 5.21 -10.63 3.03
N GLU A 177 5.26 -9.30 3.08
CA GLU A 177 5.87 -8.46 2.04
C GLU A 177 7.38 -8.71 1.93
N LYS A 178 8.09 -8.71 3.06
CA LYS A 178 9.54 -9.00 3.10
C LYS A 178 9.92 -10.38 2.58
N PHE A 179 9.00 -11.33 2.60
CA PHE A 179 9.19 -12.68 2.06
C PHE A 179 8.74 -12.80 0.59
N ASN A 180 8.49 -11.68 -0.09
CA ASN A 180 8.10 -11.64 -1.48
C ASN A 180 6.83 -12.48 -1.77
N LEU A 181 5.89 -12.54 -0.82
CA LEU A 181 4.58 -13.13 -1.07
C LEU A 181 3.79 -12.23 -2.03
N THR A 182 3.15 -12.86 -3.01
CA THR A 182 2.39 -12.17 -4.06
C THR A 182 0.98 -12.71 -4.09
N ILE A 183 0.00 -11.80 -4.13
CA ILE A 183 -1.39 -12.11 -4.41
C ILE A 183 -1.58 -11.94 -5.91
N ARG A 184 -2.03 -12.99 -6.60
CA ARG A 184 -2.41 -12.96 -8.00
C ARG A 184 -3.90 -12.71 -8.11
N GLY A 185 -4.26 -11.58 -8.71
CA GLY A 185 -5.64 -11.11 -8.88
C GLY A 185 -6.48 -11.99 -9.80
N LEU A 186 -7.78 -11.73 -9.82
CA LEU A 186 -8.72 -12.44 -10.71
C LEU A 186 -8.43 -12.17 -12.20
N ASP A 187 -7.99 -10.96 -12.52
CA ASP A 187 -7.56 -10.51 -13.84
C ASP A 187 -6.26 -11.19 -14.31
N GLU A 188 -5.37 -11.53 -13.38
CA GLU A 188 -4.15 -12.29 -13.66
C GLU A 188 -4.40 -13.80 -13.85
N ARG A 189 -5.63 -14.28 -13.61
CA ARG A 189 -5.94 -15.71 -13.64
C ARG A 189 -6.40 -16.18 -15.02
N PRO A 190 -5.56 -16.95 -15.73
CA PRO A 190 -5.94 -17.45 -17.05
C PRO A 190 -7.03 -18.52 -17.02
N ASP A 191 -7.29 -19.14 -15.86
CA ASP A 191 -8.31 -20.18 -15.70
C ASP A 191 -9.73 -19.63 -15.51
N ALA A 192 -9.88 -18.31 -15.38
CA ALA A 192 -11.17 -17.59 -15.31
C ALA A 192 -12.23 -18.32 -14.46
N PRO A 193 -11.99 -18.45 -13.12
CA PRO A 193 -12.84 -19.26 -12.25
C PRO A 193 -14.31 -18.85 -12.37
N SER A 194 -15.23 -19.82 -12.42
CA SER A 194 -16.69 -19.60 -12.57
C SER A 194 -17.46 -19.76 -11.24
N GLY A 195 -18.73 -19.35 -11.19
CA GLY A 195 -19.61 -19.40 -10.00
C GLY A 195 -20.04 -18.03 -9.41
N ASP A 196 -21.07 -18.02 -8.57
CA ASP A 196 -21.63 -16.76 -8.02
C ASP A 196 -20.86 -16.23 -6.81
N VAL A 197 -20.02 -17.07 -6.20
CA VAL A 197 -19.19 -16.74 -5.04
C VAL A 197 -17.73 -16.94 -5.40
N VAL A 198 -16.92 -15.93 -5.16
CA VAL A 198 -15.46 -15.99 -5.31
C VAL A 198 -14.79 -15.77 -3.97
N TYR A 199 -13.53 -16.19 -3.86
CA TYR A 199 -12.76 -16.03 -2.62
C TYR A 199 -11.59 -15.09 -2.84
N VAL A 200 -11.58 -13.97 -2.11
CA VAL A 200 -10.53 -12.95 -2.14
C VAL A 200 -9.67 -13.06 -0.89
N VAL A 201 -8.37 -12.80 -1.01
CA VAL A 201 -7.43 -12.75 0.10
C VAL A 201 -7.80 -11.58 1.02
N LYS A 202 -8.10 -11.93 2.28
CA LYS A 202 -8.36 -11.00 3.37
C LYS A 202 -7.12 -10.75 4.19
N ASP A 203 -6.50 -11.81 4.73
CA ASP A 203 -5.36 -11.66 5.63
C ASP A 203 -4.20 -12.54 5.23
N VAL A 204 -2.98 -12.00 5.30
CA VAL A 204 -1.72 -12.74 5.10
C VAL A 204 -0.78 -12.41 6.25
N PHE A 205 -0.28 -13.42 6.96
CA PHE A 205 0.65 -13.24 8.06
C PHE A 205 1.55 -14.46 8.25
N THR A 206 2.49 -14.37 9.18
CA THR A 206 3.49 -15.41 9.43
C THR A 206 3.61 -15.71 10.92
N THR A 207 4.20 -16.86 11.24
CA THR A 207 4.76 -17.15 12.57
C THR A 207 6.18 -17.65 12.42
N HIS A 208 6.99 -17.45 13.46
CA HIS A 208 8.36 -17.95 13.54
C HIS A 208 8.50 -18.99 14.64
N ASN A 209 9.07 -20.14 14.33
CA ASN A 209 9.16 -21.32 15.21
C ASN A 209 7.80 -21.75 15.77
N GLY A 210 6.71 -21.52 15.01
CA GLY A 210 5.35 -21.79 15.47
C GLY A 210 4.86 -20.88 16.61
N SER A 211 5.61 -19.82 16.95
CA SER A 211 5.24 -18.88 18.01
C SER A 211 4.09 -17.98 17.59
N TRP A 212 3.11 -17.84 18.49
CA TRP A 212 2.00 -16.89 18.36
C TRP A 212 2.18 -15.64 19.24
N GLU A 213 3.36 -15.46 19.82
CA GLU A 213 3.68 -14.27 20.60
C GLU A 213 4.31 -13.19 19.70
N PRO A 214 3.67 -12.01 19.56
CA PRO A 214 4.19 -10.91 18.74
C PRO A 214 5.47 -10.35 19.33
N ASP A 215 6.44 -10.14 18.45
CA ASP A 215 7.70 -9.48 18.76
C ASP A 215 8.30 -8.88 17.47
N ASP A 216 9.48 -8.27 17.58
CA ASP A 216 10.19 -7.67 16.43
C ASP A 216 11.07 -8.69 15.68
N SER A 217 10.96 -9.99 15.98
CA SER A 217 11.78 -11.02 15.36
C SER A 217 11.33 -11.34 13.94
N LEU A 218 12.24 -11.93 13.17
CA LEU A 218 12.00 -12.39 11.80
C LEU A 218 10.74 -13.25 11.72
N GLY A 219 9.80 -12.88 10.86
CA GLY A 219 8.59 -13.66 10.61
C GLY A 219 7.59 -13.72 11.77
N SER A 220 7.77 -12.88 12.79
CA SER A 220 6.86 -12.79 13.94
C SER A 220 5.43 -12.44 13.53
N ILE A 221 4.48 -12.94 14.30
CA ILE A 221 3.06 -12.68 14.06
C ILE A 221 2.71 -11.25 14.45
N PRO A 222 1.95 -10.50 13.61
CA PRO A 222 1.46 -9.20 14.03
C PRO A 222 0.33 -9.34 15.06
N GLN A 223 0.24 -8.37 15.97
CA GLN A 223 -0.76 -8.38 17.06
C GLN A 223 -2.21 -8.54 16.54
N TRP A 224 -2.54 -7.94 15.38
CA TRP A 224 -3.87 -8.05 14.79
C TRP A 224 -4.23 -9.49 14.39
N ALA A 225 -3.26 -10.27 13.89
CA ALA A 225 -3.48 -11.64 13.44
C ALA A 225 -3.66 -12.56 14.66
N ARG A 226 -2.81 -12.38 15.67
CA ARG A 226 -2.95 -13.08 16.96
C ARG A 226 -4.34 -12.86 17.56
N ASN A 227 -4.78 -11.62 17.64
CA ASN A 227 -6.09 -11.28 18.22
C ASN A 227 -7.26 -11.85 17.40
N SER A 228 -7.11 -11.91 16.07
CA SER A 228 -8.17 -12.40 15.19
C SER A 228 -8.28 -13.94 15.22
N TYR A 229 -7.14 -14.63 15.20
CA TYR A 229 -7.08 -16.05 14.83
C TYR A 229 -6.60 -16.99 15.94
N LEU A 230 -5.89 -16.51 16.96
CA LEU A 230 -5.53 -17.38 18.09
C LEU A 230 -6.72 -17.49 19.05
N LYS A 231 -7.34 -18.67 19.06
CA LYS A 231 -8.43 -18.99 19.98
C LYS A 231 -7.91 -19.74 21.21
N PRO A 232 -8.57 -19.62 22.38
CA PRO A 232 -8.23 -20.45 23.53
C PRO A 232 -8.56 -21.93 23.26
N MET A 233 -7.87 -22.86 23.94
CA MET A 233 -8.09 -24.31 23.77
C MET A 233 -9.54 -24.77 23.98
N SER A 234 -10.31 -24.04 24.79
CA SER A 234 -11.73 -24.32 25.03
C SER A 234 -12.66 -23.87 23.91
N SER A 235 -12.15 -23.11 22.93
CA SER A 235 -12.96 -22.59 21.83
C SER A 235 -13.39 -23.72 20.89
N PRO A 236 -14.64 -23.72 20.40
CA PRO A 236 -15.11 -24.71 19.43
C PRO A 236 -14.31 -24.66 18.12
N ASP A 237 -13.80 -23.49 17.74
CA ASP A 237 -12.97 -23.21 16.57
C ASP A 237 -11.45 -23.20 16.88
N TYR A 238 -11.04 -23.76 18.03
CA TYR A 238 -9.62 -23.86 18.39
C TYR A 238 -8.82 -24.61 17.32
N PHE A 239 -7.75 -23.97 16.84
CA PHE A 239 -6.84 -24.57 15.89
C PHE A 239 -5.66 -25.25 16.60
N ASP A 240 -5.70 -26.58 16.67
CA ASP A 240 -4.74 -27.43 17.38
C ASP A 240 -3.35 -27.50 16.73
N ASP A 241 -3.25 -27.28 15.41
CA ASP A 241 -1.97 -27.26 14.68
C ASP A 241 -1.36 -25.85 14.54
N ALA A 242 -1.91 -24.85 15.23
CA ALA A 242 -1.46 -23.46 15.11
C ALA A 242 0.06 -23.30 15.41
N GLY A 243 0.65 -24.18 16.21
CA GLY A 243 2.07 -24.19 16.55
C GLY A 243 3.00 -24.84 15.52
N GLY A 244 2.53 -25.23 14.34
CA GLY A 244 3.39 -25.76 13.28
C GLY A 244 4.37 -24.71 12.75
N ASP A 245 5.63 -25.08 12.55
CA ASP A 245 6.73 -24.15 12.28
C ASP A 245 7.32 -24.23 10.85
N HIS A 246 6.82 -25.14 10.01
CA HIS A 246 7.17 -25.27 8.59
C HIS A 246 5.94 -25.55 7.72
N HIS A 247 4.94 -24.65 7.75
CA HIS A 247 3.66 -24.91 7.10
C HIS A 247 3.16 -23.74 6.25
N LEU A 248 2.37 -24.09 5.23
CA LEU A 248 1.42 -23.18 4.63
C LEU A 248 0.07 -23.47 5.29
N PHE A 249 -0.52 -22.44 5.88
CA PHE A 249 -1.83 -22.51 6.48
C PHE A 249 -2.84 -21.76 5.61
N ALA A 250 -4.03 -22.33 5.48
CA ALA A 250 -5.12 -21.71 4.76
C ALA A 250 -6.42 -21.82 5.56
N ALA A 251 -7.21 -20.76 5.50
CA ALA A 251 -8.56 -20.70 6.03
C ALA A 251 -9.46 -19.92 5.08
N VAL A 252 -10.75 -20.23 5.10
CA VAL A 252 -11.75 -19.53 4.29
C VAL A 252 -12.87 -19.07 5.20
N ILE A 253 -13.18 -17.78 5.16
CA ILE A 253 -14.33 -17.16 5.80
C ILE A 253 -15.50 -17.20 4.81
N GLY A 254 -16.65 -17.72 5.22
CA GLY A 254 -17.87 -17.75 4.43
C GLY A 254 -18.58 -16.41 4.35
N LEU A 255 -19.65 -16.37 3.56
CA LEU A 255 -20.54 -15.20 3.45
C LEU A 255 -21.20 -14.85 4.81
N ASP A 256 -21.28 -15.83 5.71
CA ASP A 256 -21.78 -15.68 7.09
C ASP A 256 -20.71 -15.16 8.08
N GLY A 257 -19.50 -14.89 7.59
CA GLY A 257 -18.38 -14.43 8.42
C GLY A 257 -17.73 -15.53 9.27
N GLN A 258 -18.15 -16.78 9.14
CA GLN A 258 -17.59 -17.92 9.89
C GLN A 258 -16.52 -18.65 9.06
N LEU A 259 -15.60 -19.33 9.74
CA LEU A 259 -14.64 -20.19 9.06
C LEU A 259 -15.33 -21.44 8.49
N ILE A 260 -15.04 -21.75 7.22
CA ILE A 260 -15.62 -22.89 6.50
C ILE A 260 -14.77 -24.14 6.74
N GLY A 261 -15.38 -25.18 7.31
CA GLY A 261 -14.85 -26.54 7.38
C GLY A 261 -15.06 -27.32 6.07
N GLY A 262 -14.18 -28.29 5.78
CA GLY A 262 -14.29 -29.15 4.59
C GLY A 262 -13.99 -28.45 3.26
N LYS A 263 -13.52 -27.20 3.27
CA LYS A 263 -13.21 -26.44 2.06
C LYS A 263 -11.91 -26.94 1.43
N GLU A 264 -11.98 -27.34 0.17
CA GLU A 264 -10.80 -27.82 -0.56
C GLU A 264 -9.86 -26.66 -0.94
N ILE A 265 -8.59 -26.83 -0.59
CA ILE A 265 -7.45 -25.96 -0.88
C ILE A 265 -6.51 -26.73 -1.80
N ALA A 266 -6.21 -26.14 -2.96
CA ALA A 266 -5.19 -26.61 -3.89
C ALA A 266 -3.85 -25.94 -3.57
N TYR A 267 -2.76 -26.70 -3.64
CA TYR A 267 -1.39 -26.16 -3.51
C TYR A 267 -0.43 -26.88 -4.47
N TRP A 268 0.56 -26.14 -4.97
CA TRP A 268 1.52 -26.61 -5.98
C TRP A 268 2.79 -25.77 -5.97
N SER A 269 3.88 -26.30 -6.53
CA SER A 269 5.21 -25.66 -6.49
C SER A 269 5.81 -25.31 -7.85
N ASP A 270 5.12 -25.63 -8.95
CA ASP A 270 5.66 -25.46 -10.32
C ASP A 270 5.36 -24.08 -10.94
N GLY A 271 4.95 -23.12 -10.10
CA GLY A 271 4.67 -21.73 -10.48
C GLY A 271 3.22 -21.41 -10.81
N PHE A 272 2.87 -20.12 -10.77
CA PHE A 272 1.51 -19.63 -11.00
C PHE A 272 0.99 -19.95 -12.41
N SER A 273 1.86 -19.96 -13.42
CA SER A 273 1.52 -20.26 -14.83
C SER A 273 1.02 -21.69 -15.07
N LYS A 274 0.85 -22.50 -14.03
CA LYS A 274 0.26 -23.85 -14.10
C LYS A 274 -1.23 -23.87 -13.78
N ILE A 275 -1.80 -22.74 -13.35
CA ILE A 275 -3.17 -22.67 -12.87
C ILE A 275 -4.23 -23.04 -13.93
N ASP A 276 -3.98 -22.70 -15.19
CA ASP A 276 -4.84 -23.00 -16.36
C ASP A 276 -4.32 -24.14 -17.23
N ALA A 277 -3.19 -24.75 -16.87
CA ALA A 277 -2.54 -25.75 -17.71
C ALA A 277 -3.42 -27.01 -17.77
N PRO A 278 -4.01 -27.36 -18.93
CA PRO A 278 -5.13 -28.31 -19.01
C PRO A 278 -4.74 -29.75 -18.65
N ASN A 279 -3.45 -30.07 -18.67
CA ASN A 279 -2.91 -31.39 -18.33
C ASN A 279 -1.98 -31.35 -17.11
N TYR A 280 -1.99 -30.26 -16.35
CA TYR A 280 -1.15 -30.17 -15.16
C TYR A 280 -1.77 -30.98 -14.02
N THR A 281 -1.03 -31.99 -13.58
CA THR A 281 -1.45 -32.93 -12.52
C THR A 281 -0.70 -32.72 -11.21
N GLY A 282 0.11 -31.65 -11.11
CA GLY A 282 0.93 -31.36 -9.95
C GLY A 282 0.18 -30.69 -8.79
N PHE A 283 -1.10 -30.36 -8.97
CA PHE A 283 -1.95 -29.90 -7.87
C PHE A 283 -2.11 -30.98 -6.81
N VAL A 284 -1.94 -30.59 -5.56
CA VAL A 284 -2.31 -31.40 -4.41
C VAL A 284 -3.45 -30.72 -3.68
N PHE A 285 -4.43 -31.51 -3.26
CA PHE A 285 -5.64 -31.03 -2.61
C PHE A 285 -5.70 -31.48 -1.14
N ARG A 286 -6.12 -30.57 -0.27
CA ARG A 286 -6.41 -30.82 1.15
C ARG A 286 -7.64 -30.02 1.56
N THR A 287 -8.40 -30.53 2.52
CA THR A 287 -9.61 -29.86 3.03
C THR A 287 -9.35 -29.19 4.36
N THR A 288 -9.96 -28.03 4.60
CA THR A 288 -9.95 -27.39 5.92
C THR A 288 -10.60 -28.33 6.95
N LYS A 289 -10.07 -28.36 8.18
CA LYS A 289 -10.62 -29.19 9.26
C LYS A 289 -12.02 -28.72 9.61
N ASP A 290 -12.97 -29.65 9.79
CA ASP A 290 -14.37 -29.34 10.10
C ASP A 290 -14.52 -28.44 11.35
N LYS A 291 -13.65 -28.64 12.34
CA LYS A 291 -13.72 -27.94 13.62
C LYS A 291 -13.17 -26.51 13.57
N SER A 292 -11.95 -26.33 13.08
CA SER A 292 -11.26 -25.03 13.12
C SER A 292 -11.43 -24.21 11.83
N GLY A 293 -11.81 -24.84 10.71
CA GLY A 293 -11.81 -24.22 9.39
C GLY A 293 -10.43 -23.88 8.83
N TRP A 294 -9.36 -24.40 9.45
CA TRP A 294 -7.98 -24.28 8.98
C TRP A 294 -7.49 -25.57 8.35
N ILE A 295 -6.59 -25.48 7.38
CA ILE A 295 -5.73 -26.58 6.93
C ILE A 295 -4.26 -26.24 7.19
N ASN A 296 -3.47 -27.26 7.50
CA ASN A 296 -2.02 -27.23 7.61
C ASN A 296 -1.38 -28.03 6.46
N ILE A 297 -0.49 -27.39 5.71
CA ILE A 297 0.22 -27.99 4.58
C ILE A 297 1.71 -27.99 4.93
N PRO A 298 2.27 -29.12 5.41
CA PRO A 298 3.68 -29.19 5.77
C PRO A 298 4.55 -29.03 4.52
N VAL A 299 5.57 -28.18 4.62
CA VAL A 299 6.55 -27.94 3.56
C VAL A 299 7.91 -28.50 3.94
N GLY A 300 8.59 -29.12 2.98
CA GLY A 300 9.90 -29.74 3.20
C GLY A 300 11.07 -28.75 3.03
N PRO A 301 12.30 -29.17 3.38
CA PRO A 301 13.52 -28.36 3.23
C PRO A 301 13.81 -27.87 1.81
N GLY A 302 13.27 -28.55 0.79
CA GLY A 302 13.34 -28.13 -0.61
C GLY A 302 12.56 -26.84 -0.93
N SER A 303 11.78 -26.33 0.03
CA SER A 303 10.98 -25.11 -0.11
C SER A 303 11.75 -23.85 0.29
N SER A 304 13.07 -23.96 0.47
CA SER A 304 13.92 -22.84 0.90
C SER A 304 14.14 -21.84 -0.24
N PHE A 305 14.11 -20.56 0.10
CA PHE A 305 14.42 -19.44 -0.80
C PHE A 305 15.09 -18.31 -0.01
N VAL A 306 15.73 -17.34 -0.66
CA VAL A 306 16.41 -16.21 0.00
C VAL A 306 15.76 -14.88 -0.42
N PRO A 307 14.83 -14.34 0.38
CA PRO A 307 14.10 -13.11 0.04
C PRO A 307 15.02 -11.91 -0.26
N GLU A 308 16.15 -11.81 0.43
CA GLU A 308 17.14 -10.72 0.26
C GLU A 308 17.81 -10.72 -1.13
N ARG A 309 17.66 -11.81 -1.89
CA ARG A 309 18.10 -11.91 -3.30
C ARG A 309 16.97 -11.64 -4.30
N GLY A 310 15.80 -11.21 -3.82
CA GLY A 310 14.58 -11.11 -4.62
C GLY A 310 13.94 -12.45 -4.96
N GLU A 311 14.38 -13.55 -4.32
CA GLU A 311 13.75 -14.86 -4.51
C GLU A 311 12.39 -14.90 -3.81
N SER A 312 11.44 -15.66 -4.36
CA SER A 312 10.16 -15.97 -3.71
C SER A 312 10.08 -17.46 -3.44
N GLY A 313 9.30 -17.87 -2.43
CA GLY A 313 9.10 -19.28 -2.16
C GLY A 313 8.38 -20.00 -3.31
N PRO A 314 8.60 -21.31 -3.47
CA PRO A 314 8.14 -22.02 -4.65
C PRO A 314 6.62 -22.27 -4.64
N TRP A 315 5.96 -22.14 -3.49
CA TRP A 315 4.57 -22.58 -3.34
C TRP A 315 3.55 -21.51 -3.71
N CYS A 316 2.53 -21.94 -4.45
CA CYS A 316 1.26 -21.27 -4.60
C CYS A 316 0.14 -22.12 -3.97
N TRP A 317 -0.88 -21.48 -3.39
CA TRP A 317 -2.07 -22.18 -2.90
C TRP A 317 -3.31 -21.28 -2.88
N ALA A 318 -4.48 -21.90 -3.02
CA ALA A 318 -5.77 -21.19 -2.99
C ALA A 318 -6.93 -22.17 -2.74
N PRO A 319 -8.07 -21.70 -2.19
CA PRO A 319 -9.30 -22.48 -2.23
C PRO A 319 -9.78 -22.71 -3.67
N LEU A 320 -10.45 -23.84 -3.90
CA LEU A 320 -11.15 -24.02 -5.17
C LEU A 320 -12.19 -22.92 -5.39
N GLY A 321 -12.20 -22.36 -6.60
CA GLY A 321 -13.04 -21.22 -6.97
C GLY A 321 -12.56 -19.87 -6.41
N ALA A 322 -11.34 -19.78 -5.88
CA ALA A 322 -10.79 -18.49 -5.46
C ALA A 322 -10.79 -17.49 -6.62
N ALA A 323 -10.97 -16.21 -6.33
CA ALA A 323 -10.61 -15.14 -7.26
C ALA A 323 -9.11 -14.87 -7.18
N GLU A 324 -8.52 -15.00 -5.99
CA GLU A 324 -7.13 -14.63 -5.75
C GLU A 324 -6.27 -15.81 -5.27
N VAL A 325 -5.04 -15.90 -5.77
CA VAL A 325 -4.08 -16.95 -5.42
C VAL A 325 -2.89 -16.34 -4.70
N ILE A 326 -2.45 -16.94 -3.60
CA ILE A 326 -1.18 -16.53 -2.98
C ILE A 326 -0.05 -17.39 -3.56
N CYS A 327 1.07 -16.75 -3.90
CA CYS A 327 2.31 -17.38 -4.35
C CYS A 327 3.51 -16.80 -3.58
N GLY A 328 4.58 -17.58 -3.46
CA GLY A 328 5.80 -17.17 -2.75
C GLY A 328 6.01 -17.85 -1.39
N GLY A 329 5.17 -18.83 -1.03
CA GLY A 329 5.30 -19.53 0.26
C GLY A 329 6.47 -20.52 0.28
N GLY A 330 7.06 -20.72 1.45
CA GLY A 330 8.21 -21.61 1.63
C GLY A 330 8.97 -21.29 2.92
N LEU A 331 10.26 -21.60 2.94
CA LEU A 331 11.16 -21.44 4.08
C LEU A 331 12.21 -20.35 3.80
N PRO A 332 11.97 -19.08 4.15
CA PRO A 332 12.90 -17.99 3.88
C PRO A 332 14.22 -18.22 4.65
N ALA A 333 15.32 -18.34 3.91
CA ALA A 333 16.65 -18.70 4.37
C ALA A 333 16.69 -19.94 5.31
N LYS A 334 15.82 -20.94 5.05
CA LYS A 334 15.63 -22.14 5.89
C LYS A 334 15.13 -21.86 7.31
N ASN A 335 14.68 -20.64 7.61
CA ASN A 335 14.05 -20.35 8.89
C ASN A 335 12.72 -21.10 9.00
N HIS A 336 12.37 -21.46 10.23
CA HIS A 336 11.12 -22.14 10.57
C HIS A 336 9.99 -21.10 10.55
N ILE A 337 9.62 -20.66 9.36
CA ILE A 337 8.51 -19.75 9.13
C ILE A 337 7.33 -20.53 8.59
N SER A 338 6.18 -20.32 9.22
CA SER A 338 4.90 -20.72 8.67
C SER A 338 4.17 -19.50 8.12
N THR A 339 3.49 -19.67 6.98
CA THR A 339 2.70 -18.62 6.32
C THR A 339 1.23 -18.94 6.44
N PHE A 340 0.42 -17.96 6.83
CA PHE A 340 -1.02 -18.07 7.00
C PHE A 340 -1.71 -17.17 5.99
N VAL A 341 -2.69 -17.72 5.28
CA VAL A 341 -3.55 -16.95 4.38
C VAL A 341 -5.01 -17.25 4.65
N VAL A 342 -5.79 -16.18 4.75
CA VAL A 342 -7.23 -16.23 4.97
C VAL A 342 -7.92 -15.62 3.77
N TRP A 343 -8.77 -16.40 3.12
CA TRP A 343 -9.66 -15.90 2.09
C TRP A 343 -11.03 -15.59 2.68
N GLN A 344 -11.73 -14.63 2.10
CA GLN A 344 -13.13 -14.32 2.40
C GLN A 344 -13.98 -14.57 1.14
N ALA A 345 -15.06 -15.33 1.33
CA ALA A 345 -16.10 -15.50 0.32
C ALA A 345 -16.82 -14.17 0.12
N VAL A 346 -16.99 -13.77 -1.13
CA VAL A 346 -17.75 -12.60 -1.55
C VAL A 346 -18.60 -12.96 -2.78
N PRO A 347 -19.78 -12.36 -2.94
CA PRO A 347 -20.52 -12.43 -4.20
C PRO A 347 -19.64 -11.91 -5.35
N ARG A 348 -19.63 -12.61 -6.48
CA ARG A 348 -18.81 -12.25 -7.65
C ARG A 348 -19.10 -10.83 -8.15
N GLU A 349 -20.37 -10.44 -8.15
CA GLU A 349 -20.82 -9.12 -8.59
C GLU A 349 -20.14 -7.98 -7.81
N GLU A 350 -19.78 -8.20 -6.54
CA GLU A 350 -19.06 -7.21 -5.71
C GLU A 350 -17.59 -7.06 -6.13
N VAL A 351 -16.97 -8.10 -6.67
CA VAL A 351 -15.59 -8.04 -7.17
C VAL A 351 -15.56 -7.39 -8.54
N GLU A 352 -16.49 -7.75 -9.42
CA GLU A 352 -16.55 -7.20 -10.80
C GLU A 352 -16.94 -5.72 -10.82
N THR A 353 -17.81 -5.27 -9.91
CA THR A 353 -18.16 -3.84 -9.80
C THR A 353 -17.06 -2.98 -9.17
N SER A 354 -16.03 -3.59 -8.59
CA SER A 354 -14.87 -2.88 -8.04
C SER A 354 -13.73 -2.65 -9.04
N VAL A 355 -13.82 -3.21 -10.25
CA VAL A 355 -12.87 -2.94 -11.34
C VAL A 355 -13.36 -1.70 -12.11
N PRO A 356 -12.64 -0.56 -12.09
CA PRO A 356 -13.03 0.59 -12.89
C PRO A 356 -13.01 0.19 -14.38
N GLU A 357 -14.09 0.52 -15.11
CA GLU A 357 -14.18 0.35 -16.56
C GLU A 357 -12.90 0.87 -17.25
N SER A 358 -12.25 -0.01 -18.00
CA SER A 358 -11.06 0.29 -18.78
C SER A 358 -11.32 1.44 -19.75
N THR A 359 -10.70 2.60 -19.54
CA THR A 359 -10.58 3.62 -20.59
C THR A 359 -9.57 3.13 -21.63
N GLU A 360 -10.06 2.77 -22.81
CA GLU A 360 -9.26 2.54 -24.00
C GLU A 360 -8.43 3.78 -24.38
N ASN A 361 -7.18 3.54 -24.78
CA ASN A 361 -6.32 4.35 -25.66
C ASN A 361 -5.98 5.81 -25.27
N LEU A 362 -4.86 5.98 -24.57
CA LEU A 362 -3.90 7.06 -24.83
C LEU A 362 -2.47 6.48 -24.65
N GLY A 363 -1.63 6.62 -25.67
CA GLY A 363 -0.33 5.94 -25.76
C GLY A 363 0.67 6.38 -24.70
N GLU A 364 1.12 5.45 -23.86
CA GLU A 364 2.20 5.66 -22.90
C GLU A 364 3.49 5.01 -23.39
N HIS A 365 4.54 5.83 -23.50
CA HIS A 365 5.91 5.41 -23.79
C HIS A 365 6.77 5.66 -22.53
N THR A 366 7.07 4.61 -21.78
CA THR A 366 7.92 4.65 -20.57
C THR A 366 9.38 4.41 -20.94
N ILE A 367 10.30 5.31 -20.55
CA ILE A 367 11.75 5.17 -20.79
C ILE A 367 12.51 5.10 -19.47
N PHE A 368 13.31 4.05 -19.29
CA PHE A 368 14.08 3.76 -18.06
C PHE A 368 15.55 4.25 -18.16
N LEU A 369 16.07 4.91 -17.11
CA LEU A 369 17.44 5.44 -17.07
C LEU A 369 18.16 5.13 -15.73
N PRO A 370 19.36 4.50 -15.73
CA PRO A 370 20.07 4.11 -14.50
C PRO A 370 21.03 5.18 -13.93
N PHE A 371 21.31 5.14 -12.60
CA PHE A 371 22.10 6.11 -11.83
C PHE A 371 23.23 5.48 -11.03
N VAL A 372 24.23 6.32 -10.71
CA VAL A 372 25.36 6.00 -9.84
C VAL A 372 25.85 7.25 -9.10
N THR A 373 26.09 7.14 -7.79
CA THR A 373 26.80 8.14 -6.97
C THR A 373 28.29 7.81 -6.84
N GLY A 374 29.18 8.75 -7.18
CA GLY A 374 30.63 8.67 -6.95
C GLY A 374 31.09 9.65 -5.87
N GLY A 375 31.97 9.19 -4.97
CA GLY A 375 32.56 9.97 -3.89
C GLY A 375 33.52 11.08 -4.34
N GLY A 376 33.72 12.06 -3.44
CA GLY A 376 34.55 13.26 -3.65
C GLY A 376 36.05 13.02 -3.85
N PRO A 377 36.83 14.10 -4.10
CA PRO A 377 37.98 14.07 -4.98
C PRO A 377 39.25 13.55 -4.29
N SER A 378 39.86 12.49 -4.85
CA SER A 378 41.25 12.17 -4.57
C SER A 378 42.17 13.05 -5.40
N ARG A 379 43.11 13.68 -4.69
CA ARG A 379 44.15 14.58 -5.20
C ARG A 379 45.00 13.90 -6.29
N SER A 380 45.29 14.71 -7.29
CA SER A 380 46.38 14.61 -8.27
C SER A 380 47.66 13.95 -7.76
N ARG A 381 48.15 12.97 -8.53
CA ARG A 381 49.59 12.85 -8.83
C ARG A 381 49.81 12.14 -10.18
N ASP A 382 50.32 12.93 -11.12
CA ASP A 382 50.91 12.52 -12.39
C ASP A 382 52.13 11.60 -12.21
N VAL A 383 52.58 11.07 -13.38
CA VAL A 383 53.95 10.60 -13.74
C VAL A 383 54.16 9.07 -13.54
N LEU A 384 54.53 8.20 -14.51
CA LEU A 384 55.11 8.28 -15.88
C LEU A 384 54.99 6.91 -16.62
N THR A 385 54.98 6.94 -17.96
CA THR A 385 55.55 6.00 -18.97
C THR A 385 54.91 4.64 -19.38
N GLN A 386 54.41 4.65 -20.64
CA GLN A 386 54.32 3.67 -21.76
C GLN A 386 55.55 2.72 -22.01
N PRO A 387 55.56 1.83 -23.07
CA PRO A 387 54.53 1.05 -23.80
C PRO A 387 54.98 -0.39 -24.22
N ALA A 388 54.23 -1.04 -25.15
CA ALA A 388 54.57 -2.13 -26.13
C ALA A 388 53.72 -3.42 -25.93
N SER A 389 53.08 -4.10 -26.90
CA SER A 389 52.94 -4.06 -28.37
C SER A 389 51.72 -4.92 -28.80
N ALA A 390 51.15 -4.65 -29.99
CA ALA A 390 50.30 -5.56 -30.77
C ALA A 390 51.15 -6.50 -31.66
N PRO A 391 50.58 -7.56 -32.26
CA PRO A 391 50.00 -7.46 -33.62
C PRO A 391 48.64 -8.19 -33.78
N GLU A 392 47.66 -7.59 -34.48
CA GLU A 392 47.26 -7.87 -35.89
C GLU A 392 46.94 -9.34 -36.23
N ALA A 393 45.67 -9.60 -36.58
CA ALA A 393 45.31 -10.51 -37.68
C ALA A 393 43.87 -10.25 -38.17
N ASP A 394 43.78 -10.03 -39.48
CA ASP A 394 42.65 -9.79 -40.37
C ASP A 394 41.48 -10.78 -40.29
N GLY A 395 40.29 -10.32 -40.73
CA GLY A 395 39.28 -11.23 -41.26
C GLY A 395 37.88 -10.65 -41.37
N GLN A 396 37.59 -9.91 -42.43
CA GLN A 396 36.23 -9.67 -42.92
C GLN A 396 36.10 -10.28 -44.33
N PRO A 397 34.96 -10.93 -44.63
CA PRO A 397 34.21 -10.47 -45.79
C PRO A 397 32.69 -10.44 -45.58
N THR A 398 32.05 -9.82 -46.57
CA THR A 398 30.74 -9.16 -46.63
C THR A 398 29.59 -10.09 -47.10
N PRO A 399 28.44 -9.60 -47.64
CA PRO A 399 27.11 -9.74 -47.02
C PRO A 399 26.17 -10.64 -47.85
N VAL A 400 24.99 -10.99 -47.30
CA VAL A 400 23.88 -11.54 -48.10
C VAL A 400 22.57 -10.87 -47.72
N SER A 401 21.91 -10.36 -48.77
CA SER A 401 20.61 -9.72 -48.81
C SER A 401 19.50 -10.72 -49.13
N ALA A 402 18.32 -10.55 -48.51
CA ALA A 402 16.96 -10.70 -49.08
C ALA A 402 15.98 -10.64 -47.88
N ALA A 403 15.22 -9.57 -47.66
CA ALA A 403 13.97 -9.21 -48.35
C ALA A 403 12.91 -10.31 -48.22
N ASP A 404 11.92 -10.12 -47.34
CA ASP A 404 10.53 -9.89 -47.75
C ASP A 404 9.60 -9.62 -46.55
N ASP A 405 8.85 -8.53 -46.70
CA ASP A 405 7.45 -8.30 -46.32
C ASP A 405 6.94 -8.67 -44.91
N ALA A 406 6.82 -7.65 -44.07
CA ALA A 406 5.66 -7.49 -43.20
C ALA A 406 5.40 -6.00 -42.98
N SER A 407 4.25 -5.53 -43.45
CA SER A 407 3.70 -4.20 -43.22
C SER A 407 3.57 -3.92 -41.72
N VAL A 408 4.55 -3.21 -41.18
CA VAL A 408 4.48 -2.62 -39.84
C VAL A 408 3.60 -1.38 -39.95
N ALA A 409 2.46 -1.39 -39.26
CA ALA A 409 1.74 -0.17 -38.96
C ALA A 409 2.71 0.79 -38.27
N SER A 410 3.06 1.88 -38.98
CA SER A 410 3.87 2.96 -38.45
C SER A 410 3.17 3.52 -37.22
N SER A 411 3.67 3.19 -36.03
CA SER A 411 3.45 4.07 -34.89
C SER A 411 4.24 5.33 -35.17
N ASP A 412 3.55 6.43 -35.42
CA ASP A 412 4.10 7.79 -35.47
C ASP A 412 4.58 8.22 -34.07
N ALA A 413 5.46 7.42 -33.45
CA ALA A 413 6.16 7.82 -32.25
C ALA A 413 7.28 8.78 -32.66
N PRO A 414 7.33 10.02 -32.14
CA PRO A 414 8.46 10.90 -32.39
C PRO A 414 9.74 10.25 -31.82
N LEU A 415 10.67 9.90 -32.71
CA LEU A 415 12.01 9.44 -32.33
C LEU A 415 12.69 10.54 -31.50
N ILE A 416 12.91 10.26 -30.21
CA ILE A 416 13.70 11.14 -29.34
C ILE A 416 15.13 11.16 -29.89
N ASP A 417 15.58 12.33 -30.34
CA ASP A 417 16.96 12.50 -30.76
C ASP A 417 17.91 12.45 -29.54
N LEU A 418 19.20 12.26 -29.80
CA LEU A 418 20.19 12.13 -28.73
C LEU A 418 20.26 13.37 -27.82
N ALA A 419 19.87 14.54 -28.34
CA ALA A 419 19.82 15.78 -27.57
C ALA A 419 18.63 15.78 -26.59
N GLY A 420 17.45 15.35 -27.04
CA GLY A 420 16.27 15.14 -26.20
C GLY A 420 16.55 14.14 -25.09
N LEU A 421 17.17 13.00 -25.40
CA LEU A 421 17.50 11.98 -24.40
C LEU A 421 18.50 12.50 -23.35
N ASN A 422 19.48 13.31 -23.76
CA ASN A 422 20.42 13.92 -22.83
C ASN A 422 19.78 15.02 -21.97
N ALA A 423 18.78 15.74 -22.50
CA ALA A 423 17.99 16.69 -21.72
C ALA A 423 17.16 15.97 -20.64
N LEU A 424 16.52 14.84 -20.98
CA LEU A 424 15.80 13.99 -20.02
C LEU A 424 16.74 13.47 -18.92
N ARG A 425 17.92 12.98 -19.29
CA ARG A 425 18.94 12.50 -18.34
C ARG A 425 19.45 13.61 -17.42
N THR A 426 19.77 14.77 -17.97
CA THR A 426 20.23 15.93 -17.21
C THR A 426 19.15 16.38 -16.23
N ALA A 427 17.88 16.41 -16.67
CA ALA A 427 16.75 16.74 -15.80
C ALA A 427 16.59 15.74 -14.66
N ALA A 428 16.78 14.44 -14.91
CA ALA A 428 16.70 13.41 -13.89
C ALA A 428 17.84 13.49 -12.84
N TRP A 429 19.05 13.83 -13.27
CA TRP A 429 20.22 14.00 -12.39
C TRP A 429 20.17 15.29 -11.57
N ASN A 430 19.76 16.40 -12.17
CA ASN A 430 19.54 17.65 -11.44
C ASN A 430 18.49 17.50 -10.33
N ARG A 431 17.49 16.63 -10.55
CA ARG A 431 16.41 16.39 -9.58
C ARG A 431 16.86 15.61 -8.35
N THR A 432 18.00 14.91 -8.43
CA THR A 432 18.64 14.25 -7.28
C THR A 432 19.85 15.04 -6.74
N GLY A 433 20.11 16.24 -7.27
CA GLY A 433 21.21 17.11 -6.84
C GLY A 433 22.59 16.63 -7.28
N LEU A 434 22.67 15.83 -8.36
CA LEU A 434 23.92 15.26 -8.89
C LEU A 434 24.22 15.81 -10.28
N ASP A 435 25.49 16.06 -10.59
CA ASP A 435 25.92 16.49 -11.93
C ASP A 435 25.99 15.31 -12.90
N TYR A 436 25.26 15.39 -14.03
CA TYR A 436 25.25 14.35 -15.06
C TYR A 436 26.63 14.17 -15.73
N SER A 437 27.22 12.97 -15.61
CA SER A 437 28.43 12.56 -16.34
C SER A 437 28.20 11.28 -17.12
N VAL A 438 28.22 11.39 -18.45
CA VAL A 438 27.92 10.29 -19.40
C VAL A 438 28.96 9.17 -19.39
N ASP A 439 30.19 9.47 -18.98
CA ASP A 439 31.35 8.55 -19.06
C ASP A 439 31.69 7.88 -17.72
N SER A 440 30.75 7.84 -16.77
CA SER A 440 30.97 7.15 -15.50
C SER A 440 31.17 5.63 -15.71
N SER A 441 32.35 5.13 -15.35
CA SER A 441 32.69 3.69 -15.42
C SER A 441 31.73 2.82 -14.59
N LEU A 442 31.20 3.38 -13.50
CA LEU A 442 30.24 2.70 -12.64
C LEU A 442 28.83 2.69 -13.27
N ALA A 443 28.45 3.70 -14.06
CA ALA A 443 27.21 3.66 -14.86
C ALA A 443 27.29 2.67 -16.04
N ALA A 444 28.48 2.38 -16.56
CA ALA A 444 28.69 1.31 -17.53
C ALA A 444 28.54 -0.08 -16.89
N TYR A 445 29.07 -0.27 -15.68
CA TYR A 445 28.96 -1.53 -14.92
C TYR A 445 27.52 -1.86 -14.53
N ALA A 446 26.76 -0.88 -14.00
CA ALA A 446 25.36 -1.08 -13.62
C ALA A 446 24.47 -1.48 -14.81
N ARG A 447 24.72 -0.90 -16.00
CA ARG A 447 24.06 -1.28 -17.27
C ARG A 447 24.40 -2.71 -17.70
N TYR A 448 25.64 -3.14 -17.51
CA TYR A 448 26.08 -4.48 -17.89
C TYR A 448 25.47 -5.58 -17.01
N HIS A 449 25.10 -5.26 -15.76
CA HIS A 449 24.59 -6.23 -14.79
C HIS A 449 23.11 -6.09 -14.40
N ASN A 450 22.34 -5.22 -15.06
CA ASN A 450 20.89 -5.01 -14.81
C ASN A 450 20.51 -4.77 -13.34
N LEU A 451 21.23 -3.89 -12.64
CA LEU A 451 20.95 -3.55 -11.23
C LEU A 451 20.19 -2.20 -11.13
N GLY A 452 19.13 -2.09 -10.31
CA GLY A 452 18.52 -0.79 -9.94
C GLY A 452 17.28 -0.86 -9.02
N MET A 453 17.16 0.10 -8.09
CA MET A 453 15.92 0.47 -7.38
C MET A 453 15.53 1.91 -7.72
N PRO A 454 14.24 2.26 -7.83
CA PRO A 454 13.83 3.63 -8.16
C PRO A 454 14.22 4.61 -7.05
N VAL A 455 14.79 5.76 -7.42
CA VAL A 455 15.16 6.86 -6.51
C VAL A 455 14.52 8.19 -6.84
N THR A 456 13.86 8.29 -7.99
CA THR A 456 12.90 9.36 -8.22
C THR A 456 11.52 8.76 -8.39
N GLN A 457 10.50 9.53 -8.04
CA GLN A 457 9.16 9.31 -8.57
C GLN A 457 9.19 9.54 -10.09
N GLU A 458 8.18 9.07 -10.81
CA GLU A 458 7.96 9.43 -12.20
C GLU A 458 7.70 10.94 -12.31
N PHE A 459 8.26 11.58 -13.32
CA PHE A 459 8.05 13.00 -13.60
C PHE A 459 8.12 13.28 -15.09
N GLU A 460 7.35 14.27 -15.53
CA GLU A 460 7.28 14.63 -16.94
C GLU A 460 8.39 15.62 -17.31
N VAL A 461 9.10 15.34 -18.40
CA VAL A 461 10.02 16.28 -19.03
C VAL A 461 9.84 16.21 -20.54
N GLY A 462 9.46 17.34 -21.15
CA GLY A 462 9.33 17.43 -22.60
C GLY A 462 8.32 16.47 -23.22
N GLY A 463 7.22 16.14 -22.52
CA GLY A 463 6.19 15.20 -22.98
C GLY A 463 6.49 13.73 -22.69
N TYR A 464 7.55 13.43 -21.95
CA TYR A 464 7.93 12.07 -21.59
C TYR A 464 7.87 11.87 -20.08
N ILE A 465 7.37 10.71 -19.66
CA ILE A 465 7.44 10.27 -18.26
C ILE A 465 8.82 9.66 -18.02
N VAL A 466 9.54 10.22 -17.06
CA VAL A 466 10.90 9.85 -16.70
C VAL A 466 10.92 9.37 -15.25
N GLN A 467 11.58 8.25 -14.99
CA GLN A 467 11.87 7.77 -13.64
C GLN A 467 13.35 7.44 -13.50
N GLY A 468 13.94 7.83 -12.37
CA GLY A 468 15.32 7.58 -12.06
C GLY A 468 15.54 6.47 -11.06
N PHE A 469 16.63 5.70 -11.23
CA PHE A 469 16.98 4.50 -10.45
C PHE A 469 18.41 4.54 -9.90
N GLN A 470 18.66 4.41 -8.59
CA GLN A 470 20.00 4.33 -8.00
C GLN A 470 20.31 2.89 -7.60
N SER A 471 21.55 2.46 -7.87
CA SER A 471 22.08 1.19 -7.39
C SER A 471 22.96 1.42 -6.16
N GLY A 472 22.70 0.64 -5.10
CA GLY A 472 23.53 0.56 -3.91
C GLY A 472 24.84 -0.20 -4.16
N ILE A 473 25.86 0.18 -3.40
CA ILE A 473 26.97 -0.70 -3.00
C ILE A 473 26.75 -1.04 -1.55
#